data_AF-A0A2T1EGZ4-F1
#
_entry.id   AF-A0A2T1EGZ4-F1
#
_cell.length_a   1.000
_cell.length_b   1.000
_cell.length_c   1.000
_cell.angle_alpha   90.00
_cell.angle_beta   90.00
_cell.angle_gamma   90.00
#
_symmetry.space_group_name_H-M   'P 1'
#
loop_
_entity.id
_entity.type
_entity.pdbx_description
1 polymer ?
#
loop_
_entity_poly.entity_id
_entity_poly.type
_entity_poly.pdbx_seq_one_letter_code
_entity_poly.pdbx_strand_id
1 'polypeptide(L)'
;MNLLQLRPENCSAFGRLVLHYLETNPQTNMSQLAKQVRISRAGLGWICLKRSGPDEETVKRIAPVIGSDLTKIARLVHENKLENLAELGGLLYFTRLDRRLVTRPIPIEDAIAGLNSLFHAFHYVIRSVPEIEKPSDFQIYKQAYEIVKTQFLKGSKTSRKKNSSSAQVSGKDE
;
A
#
# COMPACT_ATOMS: atom_id res chain seq x y z
N MET A 1 7.92 28.95 15.47
CA MET A 1 7.08 27.72 15.54
C MET A 1 7.19 27.01 14.21
N ASN A 2 7.85 25.84 14.16
CA ASN A 2 8.07 25.11 12.90
C ASN A 2 6.73 24.58 12.36
N LEU A 3 6.21 25.24 11.32
CA LEU A 3 5.14 24.72 10.50
C LEU A 3 5.67 23.46 9.82
N LEU A 4 4.98 22.33 9.98
CA LEU A 4 4.97 21.29 8.95
C LEU A 4 4.40 21.95 7.67
N GLN A 5 5.23 22.69 6.95
CA GLN A 5 4.96 23.10 5.58
C GLN A 5 5.09 21.83 4.76
N LEU A 6 3.96 21.13 4.59
CA LEU A 6 3.87 20.04 3.63
C LEU A 6 4.19 20.62 2.26
N ARG A 7 5.35 20.26 1.72
CA ARG A 7 5.70 20.61 0.35
C ARG A 7 5.04 19.61 -0.60
N PRO A 8 4.44 20.05 -1.72
CA PRO A 8 3.76 19.15 -2.66
C PRO A 8 4.62 17.97 -3.13
N GLU A 9 5.93 18.18 -3.25
CA GLU A 9 6.90 17.19 -3.74
C GLU A 9 7.10 16.02 -2.76
N ASN A 10 6.87 16.28 -1.47
CA ASN A 10 6.97 15.29 -0.40
C ASN A 10 5.65 14.54 -0.16
N CYS A 11 4.56 15.01 -0.77
CA CYS A 11 3.23 14.45 -0.55
C CYS A 11 2.97 13.23 -1.44
N SER A 12 2.27 12.25 -0.88
CA SER A 12 1.60 11.20 -1.65
C SER A 12 0.51 11.80 -2.53
N ALA A 13 -0.05 11.03 -3.46
CA ALA A 13 -1.21 11.48 -4.22
C ALA A 13 -2.41 11.82 -3.31
N PHE A 14 -2.60 11.09 -2.21
CA PHE A 14 -3.56 11.44 -1.16
C PHE A 14 -3.18 12.76 -0.46
N GLY A 15 -1.91 12.95 -0.09
CA GLY A 15 -1.46 14.21 0.51
C GLY A 15 -1.68 15.42 -0.40
N ARG A 16 -1.47 15.26 -1.71
CA ARG A 16 -1.77 16.31 -2.71
C ARG A 16 -3.25 16.63 -2.77
N LEU A 17 -4.12 15.64 -2.61
CA LEU A 17 -5.57 15.85 -2.53
C LEU A 17 -5.94 16.68 -1.29
N VAL A 18 -5.31 16.41 -0.15
CA VAL A 18 -5.49 17.20 1.08
C VAL A 18 -4.95 18.63 0.92
N LEU A 19 -3.77 18.80 0.32
CA LEU A 19 -3.20 20.12 0.04
C LEU A 19 -4.11 20.94 -0.88
N HIS A 20 -4.61 20.32 -1.96
CA HIS A 20 -5.53 20.97 -2.88
C HIS A 20 -6.82 21.44 -2.19
N TYR A 21 -7.36 20.63 -1.27
CA TYR A 21 -8.49 21.05 -0.44
C TYR A 21 -8.16 22.29 0.41
N LEU A 22 -7.01 22.32 1.07
CA LEU A 22 -6.60 23.47 1.90
C LEU A 22 -6.37 24.73 1.05
N GLU A 23 -5.82 24.59 -0.15
CA GLU A 23 -5.61 25.70 -1.10
C GLU A 23 -6.94 26.28 -1.61
N THR A 24 -7.92 25.43 -1.89
CA THR A 24 -9.24 25.83 -2.39
C THR A 24 -10.19 26.29 -1.28
N ASN A 25 -9.86 26.02 -0.01
CA ASN A 25 -10.66 26.39 1.16
C ASN A 25 -9.81 27.24 2.13
N PRO A 26 -9.49 28.51 1.79
CA PRO A 26 -8.56 29.33 2.56
C PRO A 26 -9.02 29.63 4.00
N GLN A 27 -10.29 29.41 4.31
CA GLN A 27 -10.85 29.51 5.67
C GLN A 27 -10.46 28.33 6.58
N THR A 28 -9.89 27.26 6.00
CA THR A 28 -9.46 26.04 6.69
C THR A 28 -7.96 25.86 6.55
N ASN A 29 -7.25 25.89 7.68
CA ASN A 29 -5.83 25.53 7.77
C ASN A 29 -5.65 24.10 8.29
N MET A 30 -4.41 23.62 8.26
CA MET A 30 -4.04 22.26 8.69
C MET A 30 -4.50 21.91 10.11
N SER A 31 -4.45 22.85 11.06
CA SER A 31 -4.90 22.62 12.44
C SER A 31 -6.42 22.51 12.52
N GLN A 32 -7.14 23.32 11.76
CA GLN A 32 -8.60 23.27 11.70
C GLN A 32 -9.09 21.97 11.04
N LEU A 33 -8.48 21.56 9.92
CA LEU A 33 -8.79 20.30 9.26
C LEU A 33 -8.52 19.10 10.18
N ALA A 34 -7.34 19.08 10.83
CA ALA A 34 -7.00 18.01 11.78
C ALA A 34 -8.03 17.90 12.92
N LYS A 35 -8.50 19.04 13.45
CA LYS A 35 -9.56 19.08 14.46
C LYS A 35 -10.89 18.55 13.92
N GLN A 36 -11.30 18.95 12.71
CA GLN A 36 -12.53 18.47 12.07
C GLN A 36 -12.54 16.95 11.88
N VAL A 37 -11.43 16.39 11.40
CA VAL A 37 -11.30 14.94 11.14
C VAL A 37 -10.84 14.15 12.38
N ARG A 38 -10.73 14.82 13.53
CA ARG A 38 -10.40 14.24 14.85
C ARG A 38 -9.07 13.46 14.85
N ILE A 39 -8.03 14.01 14.25
CA ILE A 39 -6.65 13.52 14.35
C ILE A 39 -5.71 14.65 14.77
N SER A 40 -4.51 14.32 15.23
CA SER A 40 -3.53 15.37 15.55
C SER A 40 -3.05 16.07 14.28
N ARG A 41 -2.66 17.35 14.39
CA ARG A 41 -2.05 18.09 13.27
C ARG A 41 -0.81 17.37 12.72
N ALA A 42 0.02 16.82 13.61
CA ALA A 42 1.18 16.03 13.23
C ALA A 42 0.79 14.73 12.52
N GLY A 43 -0.26 14.05 13.00
CA GLY A 43 -0.83 12.86 12.37
C GLY A 43 -1.35 13.15 10.96
N LEU A 44 -2.11 14.25 10.78
CA LEU A 44 -2.55 14.71 9.47
C LEU A 44 -1.37 15.00 8.55
N GLY A 45 -0.34 15.69 9.05
CA GLY A 45 0.90 15.91 8.31
C GLY A 45 1.57 14.61 7.87
N TRP A 46 1.68 13.65 8.81
CA TRP A 46 2.31 12.37 8.57
C TRP A 46 1.62 11.56 7.47
N ILE A 47 0.29 11.40 7.53
CA ILE A 47 -0.47 10.61 6.54
C ILE A 47 -0.48 11.21 5.13
N CYS A 48 -0.12 12.49 4.98
CA CYS A 48 -0.01 13.16 3.68
C CYS A 48 1.33 12.85 2.97
N LEU A 49 2.34 12.35 3.67
CA LEU A 49 3.67 12.10 3.08
C LEU A 49 3.68 10.84 2.21
N LYS A 50 4.57 10.80 1.21
CA LYS A 50 4.78 9.63 0.32
C LYS A 50 4.96 8.32 1.09
N ARG A 51 5.76 8.31 2.15
CA ARG A 51 6.09 7.10 2.93
C ARG A 51 5.06 6.69 3.98
N SER A 52 3.87 7.27 3.91
CA SER A 52 2.80 7.06 4.88
C SER A 52 1.46 6.97 4.16
N GLY A 53 0.41 6.73 4.94
CA GLY A 53 -0.95 6.76 4.46
C GLY A 53 -1.95 6.57 5.60
N PRO A 54 -3.18 7.07 5.45
CA PRO A 54 -4.24 6.84 6.41
C PRO A 54 -4.72 5.38 6.39
N ASP A 55 -5.25 4.93 7.53
CA ASP A 55 -6.08 3.73 7.62
C ASP A 55 -7.52 4.01 7.17
N GLU A 56 -8.33 2.95 7.06
CA GLU A 56 -9.72 3.07 6.61
C GLU A 56 -10.54 4.02 7.47
N GLU A 57 -10.37 3.96 8.80
CA GLU A 57 -11.13 4.78 9.74
C GLU A 57 -10.77 6.27 9.62
N THR A 58 -9.49 6.56 9.37
CA THR A 58 -9.03 7.91 9.10
C THR A 58 -9.52 8.40 7.74
N VAL A 59 -9.53 7.55 6.72
CA VAL A 59 -10.11 7.88 5.41
C VAL A 59 -11.60 8.19 5.52
N LYS A 60 -12.38 7.39 6.27
CA LYS A 60 -13.81 7.63 6.51
C LYS A 60 -14.10 8.99 7.13
N ARG A 61 -13.19 9.50 7.96
CA ARG A 61 -13.30 10.84 8.57
C ARG A 61 -12.87 11.95 7.64
N ILE A 62 -11.82 11.74 6.85
CA ILE A 62 -11.24 12.77 5.97
C ILE A 62 -12.06 12.97 4.69
N ALA A 63 -12.45 11.88 4.05
CA ALA A 63 -13.15 11.86 2.76
C ALA A 63 -14.35 12.85 2.68
N PRO A 64 -15.31 12.84 3.62
CA PRO A 64 -16.44 13.76 3.56
C PRO A 64 -16.03 15.22 3.75
N VAL A 65 -15.00 15.50 4.56
CA VAL A 65 -14.53 16.87 4.81
C VAL A 65 -13.85 17.45 3.57
N ILE A 66 -13.05 16.65 2.87
CA ILE A 66 -12.36 17.11 1.66
C ILE A 66 -13.18 16.92 0.37
N GLY A 67 -14.45 16.49 0.49
CA GLY A 67 -15.35 16.29 -0.65
C GLY A 67 -14.87 15.23 -1.64
N SER A 68 -14.17 14.19 -1.17
CA SER A 68 -13.67 13.12 -2.04
C SER A 68 -14.35 11.79 -1.75
N ASP A 69 -14.55 11.03 -2.82
CA ASP A 69 -15.05 9.66 -2.75
C ASP A 69 -14.06 8.71 -2.02
N LEU A 70 -14.61 7.76 -1.26
CA LEU A 70 -13.85 6.80 -0.47
C LEU A 70 -13.06 5.83 -1.35
N THR A 71 -13.65 5.37 -2.47
CA THR A 71 -13.00 4.48 -3.43
C THR A 71 -11.80 5.15 -4.07
N LYS A 72 -11.95 6.42 -4.45
CA LYS A 72 -10.83 7.23 -4.96
C LYS A 72 -9.70 7.30 -3.94
N ILE A 73 -9.98 7.60 -2.67
CA ILE A 73 -8.92 7.67 -1.65
C ILE A 73 -8.31 6.29 -1.40
N ALA A 74 -9.12 5.24 -1.31
CA ALA A 74 -8.64 3.86 -1.15
C ALA A 74 -7.63 3.48 -2.24
N ARG A 75 -7.95 3.80 -3.51
CA ARG A 75 -7.04 3.62 -4.64
C ARG A 75 -5.72 4.35 -4.42
N LEU A 76 -5.76 5.67 -4.18
CA LEU A 76 -4.55 6.49 -4.00
C LEU A 76 -3.67 6.00 -2.85
N VAL A 77 -4.26 5.54 -1.75
CA VAL A 77 -3.53 5.00 -0.60
C VAL A 77 -2.78 3.72 -0.96
N HIS A 78 -3.39 2.83 -1.75
CA HIS A 78 -2.79 1.54 -2.10
C HIS A 78 -1.83 1.63 -3.29
N GLU A 79 -2.08 2.52 -4.26
CA GLU A 79 -1.11 2.88 -5.30
C GLU A 79 0.17 3.44 -4.66
N ASN A 80 0.05 4.37 -3.71
CA ASN A 80 1.19 4.92 -2.97
C ASN A 80 1.98 3.85 -2.19
N LYS A 81 1.33 2.78 -1.71
CA LYS A 81 2.06 1.65 -1.11
C LYS A 81 2.92 0.90 -2.13
N LEU A 82 2.46 0.76 -3.37
CA LEU A 82 3.25 0.17 -4.45
C LEU A 82 4.39 1.10 -4.89
N GLU A 83 4.14 2.41 -4.98
CA GLU A 83 5.19 3.40 -5.24
C GLU A 83 6.32 3.31 -4.21
N ASN A 84 5.96 3.25 -2.91
CA ASN A 84 6.93 3.05 -1.83
C ASN A 84 7.69 1.72 -1.95
N LEU A 85 7.02 0.64 -2.35
CA LEU A 85 7.70 -0.63 -2.62
C LEU A 85 8.68 -0.51 -3.79
N ALA A 86 8.33 0.24 -4.84
CA ALA A 86 9.22 0.47 -5.98
C ALA A 86 10.46 1.26 -5.58
N GLU A 87 10.30 2.34 -4.82
CA GLU A 87 11.41 3.16 -4.30
C GLU A 87 12.38 2.34 -3.45
N LEU A 88 11.88 1.34 -2.73
CA LEU A 88 12.69 0.43 -1.90
C LEU A 88 13.27 -0.76 -2.69
N GLY A 89 13.09 -0.81 -4.02
CA GLY A 89 13.52 -1.93 -4.85
C GLY A 89 12.77 -3.24 -4.56
N GLY A 90 11.57 -3.14 -3.99
CA GLY A 90 10.74 -4.28 -3.57
C GLY A 90 9.81 -4.82 -4.65
N LEU A 91 9.68 -4.15 -5.80
CA LEU A 91 8.89 -4.64 -6.94
C LEU A 91 9.68 -5.66 -7.78
N LEU A 92 9.94 -6.83 -7.21
CA LEU A 92 10.73 -7.89 -7.85
C LEU A 92 9.95 -9.20 -7.91
N TYR A 93 9.87 -9.82 -9.08
CA TYR A 93 9.34 -11.18 -9.23
C TYR A 93 10.45 -12.20 -9.49
N PHE A 94 10.14 -13.47 -9.20
CA PHE A 94 11.06 -14.58 -9.35
C PHE A 94 10.60 -15.47 -10.51
N THR A 95 11.52 -15.78 -11.41
CA THR A 95 11.29 -16.74 -12.48
C THR A 95 12.38 -17.82 -12.47
N ARG A 96 12.03 -19.02 -12.93
CA ARG A 96 13.00 -20.11 -13.12
C ARG A 96 13.37 -20.19 -14.59
N LEU A 97 14.62 -19.87 -14.89
CA LEU A 97 15.22 -20.07 -16.21
C LEU A 97 16.34 -21.09 -16.03
N ASP A 98 16.26 -22.22 -16.73
CA ASP A 98 17.30 -23.26 -16.76
C ASP A 98 17.79 -23.71 -15.37
N ARG A 99 16.84 -23.99 -14.46
CA ARG A 99 17.07 -24.39 -13.06
C ARG A 99 17.72 -23.31 -12.17
N ARG A 100 17.92 -22.08 -12.67
CA ARG A 100 18.39 -20.93 -11.88
C ARG A 100 17.20 -20.03 -11.52
N LEU A 101 17.19 -19.60 -10.26
CA LEU A 101 16.24 -18.60 -9.79
C LEU A 101 16.76 -17.22 -10.22
N VAL A 102 15.98 -16.53 -11.06
CA VAL A 102 16.31 -15.18 -11.55
C VAL A 102 15.29 -14.20 -11.00
N THR A 103 15.78 -13.08 -10.48
CA THR A 103 14.98 -11.97 -10.00
C THR A 103 14.85 -10.93 -11.10
N ARG A 104 13.64 -10.43 -11.35
CA ARG A 104 13.38 -9.40 -12.36
C ARG A 104 12.49 -8.29 -11.77
N PRO A 105 12.72 -7.02 -12.15
CA PRO A 105 11.87 -5.93 -11.71
C PRO A 105 10.51 -5.98 -12.41
N ILE A 106 9.48 -5.57 -11.68
CA ILE A 106 8.17 -5.24 -12.24
C ILE A 106 8.10 -3.71 -12.35
N PRO A 107 7.78 -3.15 -13.53
CA PRO A 107 7.44 -1.73 -13.67
C PRO A 107 6.34 -1.32 -12.71
N ILE A 108 6.43 -0.12 -12.13
CA ILE A 108 5.42 0.34 -11.15
C ILE A 108 4.04 0.45 -11.81
N GLU A 109 3.99 0.83 -13.08
CA GLU A 109 2.78 0.94 -13.89
C GLU A 109 2.06 -0.41 -13.99
N ASP A 110 2.82 -1.49 -14.20
CA ASP A 110 2.28 -2.85 -14.27
C ASP A 110 1.74 -3.32 -12.90
N ALA A 111 2.44 -2.97 -11.82
CA ALA A 111 1.98 -3.28 -10.46
C ALA A 111 0.67 -2.56 -10.12
N ILE A 112 0.55 -1.28 -10.51
CA ILE A 112 -0.68 -0.48 -10.35
C ILE A 112 -1.80 -1.04 -11.23
N ALA A 113 -1.52 -1.41 -12.48
CA ALA A 113 -2.48 -2.05 -13.36
C ALA A 113 -3.00 -3.38 -12.78
N GLY A 114 -2.11 -4.18 -12.20
CA GLY A 114 -2.46 -5.42 -11.49
C GLY A 114 -3.37 -5.18 -10.28
N LEU A 115 -3.05 -4.17 -9.46
CA LEU A 115 -3.89 -3.74 -8.32
C LEU A 115 -5.30 -3.38 -8.76
N ASN A 116 -5.43 -2.52 -9.79
CA ASN A 116 -6.71 -2.06 -10.29
C ASN A 116 -7.51 -3.20 -10.96
N SER A 117 -6.83 -4.10 -11.67
CA SER A 117 -7.46 -5.28 -12.26
C SER A 117 -8.07 -6.21 -11.20
N LEU A 118 -7.33 -6.45 -10.10
CA LEU A 118 -7.83 -7.25 -8.97
C LEU A 118 -9.03 -6.57 -8.30
N PHE A 119 -8.98 -5.26 -8.08
CA PHE A 119 -10.11 -4.49 -7.56
C PHE A 119 -11.39 -4.70 -8.40
N HIS A 120 -11.30 -4.56 -9.72
CA HIS A 120 -12.43 -4.80 -10.61
C HIS A 120 -12.91 -6.26 -10.59
N ALA A 121 -11.99 -7.23 -10.52
CA ALA A 121 -12.34 -8.64 -10.42
C ALA A 121 -13.11 -8.95 -9.12
N PHE A 122 -12.72 -8.35 -7.99
CA PHE A 122 -13.48 -8.46 -6.74
C PHE A 122 -14.91 -7.94 -6.90
N HIS A 123 -15.08 -6.72 -7.44
CA HIS A 123 -16.41 -6.15 -7.68
C HIS A 123 -17.27 -7.01 -8.61
N TYR A 124 -16.65 -7.61 -9.64
CA TYR A 124 -17.35 -8.54 -10.52
C TYR A 124 -17.87 -9.76 -9.77
N VAL A 125 -17.06 -10.35 -8.89
CA VAL A 125 -17.43 -11.56 -8.13
C VAL A 125 -18.49 -11.26 -7.07
N ILE A 126 -18.41 -10.13 -6.37
CA ILE A 126 -19.33 -9.80 -5.28
C ILE A 126 -20.63 -9.12 -5.75
N ARG A 127 -20.89 -9.05 -7.06
CA ARG A 127 -22.07 -8.36 -7.62
C ARG A 127 -23.41 -8.89 -7.10
N SER A 128 -23.46 -10.18 -6.76
CA SER A 128 -24.65 -10.86 -6.23
C SER A 128 -24.71 -10.91 -4.71
N VAL A 129 -23.68 -10.41 -4.03
CA VAL A 129 -23.63 -10.35 -2.56
C VAL A 129 -24.51 -9.19 -2.08
N PRO A 130 -25.33 -9.35 -1.03
CA PRO A 130 -26.10 -8.25 -0.44
C PRO A 130 -25.20 -7.08 -0.01
N GLU A 131 -25.67 -5.84 -0.18
CA GLU A 131 -24.84 -4.63 0.07
C GLU A 131 -24.27 -4.57 1.49
N ILE A 132 -25.03 -5.01 2.50
CA ILE A 132 -24.60 -5.04 3.90
C ILE A 132 -23.46 -6.04 4.18
N GLU A 133 -23.29 -7.03 3.32
CA GLU A 133 -22.26 -8.06 3.42
C GLU A 133 -21.04 -7.76 2.53
N LYS A 134 -21.14 -6.76 1.64
CA LYS A 134 -20.03 -6.41 0.76
C LYS A 134 -18.88 -5.80 1.57
N PRO A 135 -17.63 -6.22 1.31
CA PRO A 135 -16.47 -5.52 1.85
C PRO A 135 -16.44 -4.09 1.31
N SER A 136 -15.89 -3.16 2.09
CA SER A 136 -15.70 -1.80 1.61
C SER A 136 -14.64 -1.76 0.50
N ASP A 137 -14.72 -0.79 -0.41
CA ASP A 137 -13.72 -0.61 -1.46
C ASP A 137 -12.30 -0.45 -0.89
N PHE A 138 -12.18 0.12 0.32
CA PHE A 138 -10.91 0.20 1.03
C PHE A 138 -10.37 -1.19 1.40
N GLN A 139 -11.24 -2.08 1.89
CA GLN A 139 -10.88 -3.47 2.18
C GLN A 139 -10.53 -4.24 0.90
N ILE A 140 -11.26 -4.01 -0.20
CA ILE A 140 -10.98 -4.63 -1.49
C ILE A 140 -9.59 -4.19 -2.00
N TYR A 141 -9.29 -2.90 -2.02
CA TYR A 141 -7.95 -2.41 -2.40
C TYR A 141 -6.85 -2.93 -1.48
N LYS A 142 -7.11 -3.06 -0.18
CA LYS A 142 -6.18 -3.66 0.77
C LYS A 142 -5.90 -5.12 0.44
N GLN A 143 -6.92 -5.92 0.15
CA GLN A 143 -6.77 -7.32 -0.25
C GLN A 143 -6.03 -7.44 -1.59
N ALA A 144 -6.42 -6.64 -2.59
CA ALA A 144 -5.77 -6.58 -3.88
C ALA A 144 -4.27 -6.25 -3.75
N TYR A 145 -3.91 -5.26 -2.93
CA TYR A 145 -2.52 -4.91 -2.64
C TYR A 145 -1.75 -6.07 -2.01
N GLU A 146 -2.32 -6.76 -1.01
CA GLU A 146 -1.65 -7.91 -0.41
C GLU A 146 -1.50 -9.07 -1.41
N ILE A 147 -2.42 -9.26 -2.35
CA ILE A 147 -2.26 -10.23 -3.45
C ILE A 147 -1.10 -9.82 -4.35
N VAL A 148 -1.06 -8.57 -4.84
CA VAL A 148 0.04 -8.04 -5.66
C VAL A 148 1.37 -8.27 -4.95
N LYS A 149 1.47 -7.83 -3.70
CA LYS A 149 2.67 -7.93 -2.88
C LYS A 149 3.09 -9.37 -2.58
N THR A 150 2.15 -10.26 -2.27
CA THR A 150 2.50 -11.61 -1.81
C THR A 150 2.65 -12.62 -2.94
N GLN A 151 1.88 -12.49 -4.01
CA GLN A 151 1.89 -13.48 -5.10
C GLN A 151 2.88 -13.10 -6.20
N PHE A 152 3.05 -11.80 -6.47
CA PHE A 152 3.91 -11.36 -7.56
C PHE A 152 5.29 -10.92 -7.07
N LEU A 153 5.43 -10.45 -5.81
CA LEU A 153 6.69 -9.90 -5.30
C LEU A 153 7.46 -10.78 -4.31
N LYS A 154 6.97 -11.99 -3.98
CA LYS A 154 7.63 -12.80 -2.95
C LYS A 154 8.93 -13.44 -3.42
N GLY A 155 10.01 -12.99 -2.80
CA GLY A 155 11.22 -13.77 -2.57
C GLY A 155 10.90 -14.95 -1.68
N SER A 156 11.03 -16.15 -2.24
CA SER A 156 10.76 -17.36 -1.51
C SER A 156 11.76 -17.49 -0.35
N LYS A 157 11.28 -17.29 0.89
CA LYS A 157 11.91 -17.87 2.09
C LYS A 157 11.76 -19.40 2.03
N THR A 158 12.38 -20.06 1.06
CA THR A 158 12.45 -21.52 0.95
C THR A 158 13.84 -21.94 0.51
N SER A 159 14.84 -21.70 1.37
CA SER A 159 16.08 -22.47 1.40
C SER A 159 16.79 -22.33 2.75
N ARG A 160 16.09 -22.64 3.86
CA ARG A 160 16.73 -22.89 5.16
C ARG A 160 16.09 -24.11 5.83
N LYS A 161 16.08 -25.23 5.10
CA LYS A 161 15.80 -26.57 5.65
C LYS A 161 16.24 -27.64 4.64
N LYS A 162 17.56 -27.82 4.55
CA LYS A 162 18.24 -29.07 4.12
C LYS A 162 19.75 -28.79 4.22
N ASN A 163 20.25 -28.91 5.44
CA ASN A 163 21.63 -29.30 5.76
C ASN A 163 21.61 -29.68 7.24
N SER A 164 20.86 -30.73 7.53
CA SER A 164 20.85 -31.40 8.83
C SER A 164 20.41 -32.84 8.58
N SER A 165 21.29 -33.64 7.97
CA SER A 165 21.39 -35.11 8.16
C SER A 165 22.12 -35.79 7.00
N SER A 166 23.43 -35.99 7.16
CA SER A 166 24.17 -37.21 6.82
C SER A 166 25.46 -37.11 7.66
N ALA A 167 25.54 -37.63 8.89
CA ALA A 167 25.68 -39.05 9.25
C ALA A 167 26.75 -39.76 8.40
N GLN A 168 27.70 -40.56 8.89
CA GLN A 168 28.28 -40.87 10.19
C GLN A 168 29.41 -41.90 9.86
N VAL A 169 30.42 -42.05 10.73
CA VAL A 169 31.30 -43.24 10.90
C VAL A 169 32.49 -43.47 9.94
N SER A 170 33.68 -43.35 10.52
CA SER A 170 34.83 -44.29 10.47
C SER A 170 35.84 -43.72 11.48
N GLY A 171 36.40 -44.41 12.47
CA GLY A 171 36.63 -45.83 12.74
C GLY A 171 37.85 -45.82 13.67
N LYS A 172 37.80 -46.58 14.77
CA LYS A 172 38.88 -46.72 15.76
C LYS A 172 40.02 -47.62 15.23
N ASP A 173 41.14 -47.57 15.97
CA ASP A 173 42.30 -48.49 16.03
C ASP A 173 43.37 -48.22 14.94
N GLU A 174 44.67 -48.07 15.22
CA GLU A 174 45.56 -48.53 16.32
C GLU A 174 46.37 -47.42 17.00
#